data_AF-B7QLB4-F1
#
_entry.id   AF-B7QLB4-F1
#
_cell.length_a   1.000
_cell.length_b   1.000
_cell.length_c   1.000
_cell.angle_alpha   90.00
_cell.angle_beta   90.00
_cell.angle_gamma   90.00
#
_symmetry.space_group_name_H-M   'P 1'
#
loop_
_entity.id
_entity.type
_entity.pdbx_description
1 polymer ?
#
loop_
_entity_poly.entity_id
_entity_poly.type
_entity_poly.pdbx_seq_one_letter_code
_entity_poly.pdbx_strand_id
1 'polypeptide(L)'
;MKNFLREHRNDYINATHLMYDTSRMTENERDRIDKEAQQFVFQCRELLKNLRKEVRNQSLTAQQLDHHEGVLFLLEGHLNSACNLYTEQKAIRVKKAYDRQKLSRLEPERKKAAVHDAEGGGEEVPWSQAENPPTAAPYGELPDLFSFDGWDENMVISYEEFQMFEQENKKLYEELNALSDEVRNIEGRVIEISQLQKVFTEKVLEQDEEMERIAHTLGGATENVKDGNEELRQAMKNNAGFRIYLLFFLLVLSFSLLFLDWYNP
;
A
#
# COMPACT_ATOMS: atom_id res chain seq x y z
N MET A 1 7.57 -5.53 -14.51
CA MET A 1 7.15 -4.85 -13.26
C MET A 1 6.62 -5.80 -12.17
N LYS A 2 5.50 -6.51 -12.35
CA LYS A 2 4.87 -7.31 -11.26
C LYS A 2 5.82 -8.31 -10.54
N ASN A 3 6.69 -9.01 -11.29
CA ASN A 3 7.68 -9.92 -10.69
C ASN A 3 8.79 -9.17 -9.96
N PHE A 4 9.38 -8.14 -10.59
CA PHE A 4 10.36 -7.22 -9.99
C PHE A 4 9.87 -6.65 -8.63
N LEU A 5 8.62 -6.17 -8.56
CA LEU A 5 8.02 -5.69 -7.31
C LEU A 5 7.88 -6.79 -6.25
N ARG A 6 7.70 -8.07 -6.64
CA ARG A 6 7.65 -9.19 -5.69
C ARG A 6 9.04 -9.60 -5.21
N GLU A 7 10.01 -9.65 -6.11
CA GLU A 7 11.41 -9.99 -5.83
C GLU A 7 12.06 -8.96 -4.89
N HIS A 8 11.89 -7.67 -5.18
CA HIS A 8 12.43 -6.58 -4.35
C HIS A 8 11.53 -6.14 -3.19
N ARG A 9 10.38 -6.81 -2.96
CA ARG A 9 9.42 -6.47 -1.88
C ARG A 9 10.12 -6.33 -0.53
N ASN A 10 11.00 -7.28 -0.21
CA ASN A 10 11.69 -7.29 1.08
C ASN A 10 12.70 -6.14 1.18
N ASP A 11 13.55 -5.92 0.17
CA ASP A 11 14.53 -4.82 0.16
C ASP A 11 13.86 -3.43 0.16
N TYR A 12 12.66 -3.32 -0.43
CA TYR A 12 11.86 -2.09 -0.48
C TYR A 12 11.11 -1.82 0.85
N ILE A 13 10.56 -2.85 1.50
CA ILE A 13 9.78 -2.73 2.75
C ILE A 13 10.67 -2.75 4.01
N ASN A 14 11.83 -3.41 3.99
CA ASN A 14 12.63 -3.68 5.20
C ASN A 14 13.78 -2.68 5.36
N ALA A 15 13.42 -1.44 5.70
CA ALA A 15 14.35 -0.39 6.17
C ALA A 15 14.89 -0.66 7.60
N THR A 16 15.04 -1.91 8.02
CA THR A 16 15.14 -2.30 9.44
C THR A 16 16.56 -2.20 10.02
N HIS A 17 17.13 -1.00 9.96
CA HIS A 17 18.44 -0.63 10.52
C HIS A 17 18.42 -0.48 12.06
N LEU A 18 17.78 -1.43 12.78
CA LEU A 18 17.62 -1.38 14.24
C LEU A 18 18.34 -2.51 15.00
N MET A 19 18.79 -3.55 14.29
CA MET A 19 19.47 -4.72 14.91
C MET A 19 20.65 -5.21 14.07
N TYR A 20 20.50 -5.26 12.73
CA TYR A 20 21.59 -5.57 11.80
C TYR A 20 21.49 -4.70 10.55
N ASP A 21 22.64 -4.28 10.03
CA ASP A 21 22.78 -3.48 8.82
C ASP A 21 22.55 -4.34 7.57
N THR A 22 21.27 -4.66 7.32
CA THR A 22 20.83 -5.57 6.25
C THR A 22 19.72 -4.96 5.39
N SER A 23 19.79 -3.65 5.15
CA SER A 23 18.96 -2.99 4.14
C SER A 23 19.79 -2.83 2.87
N ARG A 24 19.73 -3.82 1.96
CA ARG A 24 20.53 -3.86 0.72
C ARG A 24 20.29 -2.70 -0.25
N MET A 25 19.25 -1.90 -0.03
CA MET A 25 18.81 -0.84 -0.93
C MET A 25 18.66 0.48 -0.18
N THR A 26 19.32 1.51 -0.68
CA THR A 26 19.34 2.88 -0.13
C THR A 26 18.04 3.63 -0.40
N GLU A 27 17.80 4.72 0.33
CA GLU A 27 16.59 5.55 0.14
C GLU A 27 16.50 6.13 -1.28
N ASN A 28 17.63 6.56 -1.85
CA ASN A 28 17.71 7.06 -3.22
C ASN A 28 17.34 5.99 -4.27
N GLU A 29 17.69 4.72 -4.05
CA GLU A 29 17.33 3.62 -4.95
C GLU A 29 15.83 3.28 -4.85
N ARG A 30 15.25 3.35 -3.65
CA ARG A 30 13.79 3.21 -3.46
C ARG A 30 13.02 4.33 -4.17
N ASP A 31 13.51 5.56 -4.11
CA ASP A 31 12.90 6.71 -4.78
C ASP A 31 13.07 6.65 -6.31
N ARG A 32 14.17 6.06 -6.79
CA ARG A 32 14.32 5.74 -8.21
C ARG A 32 13.29 4.70 -8.66
N ILE A 33 13.11 3.62 -7.90
CA ILE A 33 12.09 2.59 -8.16
C ILE A 33 10.69 3.21 -8.19
N ASP A 34 10.36 4.10 -7.26
CA ASP A 34 9.06 4.78 -7.24
C ASP A 34 8.80 5.60 -8.50
N LYS A 35 9.80 6.36 -8.97
CA LYS A 35 9.74 7.15 -10.22
C LYS A 35 9.63 6.26 -11.46
N GLU A 36 10.45 5.22 -11.55
CA GLU A 36 10.42 4.25 -12.65
C GLU A 36 9.08 3.49 -12.71
N ALA A 37 8.54 3.09 -11.56
CA ALA A 37 7.23 2.43 -11.45
C ALA A 37 6.08 3.38 -11.87
N GLN A 38 6.09 4.63 -11.41
CA GLN A 38 5.11 5.64 -11.84
C GLN A 38 5.16 5.90 -13.35
N GLN A 39 6.36 6.07 -13.91
CA GLN A 39 6.56 6.27 -15.34
C GLN A 39 6.10 5.05 -16.15
N PHE A 40 6.41 3.83 -15.69
CA PHE A 40 5.97 2.58 -16.32
C PHE A 40 4.43 2.46 -16.33
N VAL A 41 3.76 2.72 -15.20
CA VAL A 41 2.28 2.70 -15.14
C VAL A 41 1.69 3.73 -16.11
N PHE A 42 2.21 4.95 -16.14
CA PHE A 42 1.75 5.99 -17.07
C PHE A 42 1.90 5.55 -18.54
N GLN A 43 3.06 5.03 -18.92
CA GLN A 43 3.32 4.53 -20.26
C GLN A 43 2.37 3.37 -20.63
N CYS A 44 2.15 2.41 -19.73
CA CYS A 44 1.21 1.32 -19.98
C CYS A 44 -0.24 1.80 -20.14
N ARG A 45 -0.69 2.81 -19.37
CA ARG A 45 -2.03 3.40 -19.51
C ARG A 45 -2.21 4.10 -20.85
N GLU A 46 -1.24 4.90 -21.30
CA GLU A 46 -1.34 5.56 -22.61
C GLU A 46 -1.20 4.56 -23.78
N LEU A 47 -0.40 3.50 -23.65
CA LEU A 47 -0.34 2.41 -24.64
C LEU A 47 -1.69 1.67 -24.75
N LEU A 48 -2.32 1.32 -23.63
CA LEU A 48 -3.65 0.68 -23.63
C LEU A 48 -4.73 1.58 -24.24
N LYS A 49 -4.73 2.87 -23.87
CA LYS A 49 -5.63 3.88 -24.43
C LYS A 49 -5.44 4.08 -25.95
N ASN A 50 -4.20 4.03 -26.44
CA ASN A 50 -3.92 4.08 -27.87
C ASN A 50 -4.34 2.79 -28.58
N LEU A 51 -4.09 1.61 -28.00
CA LEU A 51 -4.57 0.33 -28.52
C LEU A 51 -6.10 0.27 -28.59
N ARG A 52 -6.80 0.76 -27.55
CA ARG A 52 -8.27 0.86 -27.51
C ARG A 52 -8.83 1.83 -28.57
N LYS A 53 -8.10 2.88 -28.96
CA LYS A 53 -8.46 3.73 -30.10
C LYS A 53 -8.23 3.02 -31.43
N GLU A 54 -7.08 2.37 -31.58
CA GLU A 54 -6.71 1.63 -32.80
C GLU A 54 -7.72 0.53 -33.12
N VAL A 55 -8.09 -0.28 -32.13
CA VAL A 55 -9.15 -1.31 -32.25
C VAL A 55 -10.48 -0.73 -32.73
N ARG A 56 -10.89 0.45 -32.25
CA ARG A 56 -12.15 1.11 -32.68
C ARG A 56 -12.07 1.73 -34.08
N ASN A 57 -10.87 2.07 -34.56
CA ASN A 57 -10.66 2.65 -35.88
C ASN A 57 -10.58 1.58 -36.98
N GLN A 58 -10.34 0.31 -36.62
CA GLN A 58 -10.28 -0.80 -37.57
C GLN A 58 -11.69 -1.32 -37.91
N SER A 59 -11.92 -1.61 -39.19
CA SER A 59 -13.17 -2.20 -39.69
C SER A 59 -13.24 -3.70 -39.37
N LEU A 60 -13.44 -4.01 -38.09
CA LEU A 60 -13.47 -5.36 -37.54
C LEU A 60 -14.89 -5.92 -37.51
N THR A 61 -15.03 -7.24 -37.56
CA THR A 61 -16.31 -7.92 -37.28
C THR A 61 -16.68 -7.80 -35.79
N ALA A 62 -17.97 -7.89 -35.45
CA ALA A 62 -18.43 -7.79 -34.06
C ALA A 62 -17.68 -8.77 -33.12
N GLN A 63 -17.56 -10.04 -33.52
CA GLN A 63 -16.81 -11.06 -32.78
C GLN A 63 -15.32 -10.71 -32.58
N GLN A 64 -14.69 -10.02 -33.54
CA GLN A 64 -13.31 -9.54 -33.38
C GLN A 64 -13.24 -8.36 -32.42
N LEU A 65 -14.18 -7.40 -32.48
CA LEU A 65 -14.25 -6.29 -31.52
C LEU A 65 -14.43 -6.82 -30.09
N ASP A 66 -15.34 -7.77 -29.89
CA ASP A 66 -15.56 -8.42 -28.58
C ASP A 66 -14.29 -9.14 -28.09
N HIS A 67 -13.60 -9.86 -28.98
CA HIS A 67 -12.32 -10.49 -28.66
C HIS A 67 -11.24 -9.46 -28.25
N HIS A 68 -11.11 -8.37 -29.00
CA HIS A 68 -10.14 -7.33 -28.71
C HIS A 68 -10.45 -6.57 -27.41
N GLU A 69 -11.72 -6.28 -27.12
CA GLU A 69 -12.11 -5.68 -25.83
C GLU A 69 -11.86 -6.67 -24.66
N GLY A 70 -12.01 -7.99 -24.90
CA GLY A 70 -11.63 -9.03 -23.94
C GLY A 70 -10.13 -9.09 -23.66
N VAL A 71 -9.29 -8.92 -24.69
CA VAL A 71 -7.83 -8.80 -24.52
C VAL A 71 -7.46 -7.51 -23.79
N LEU A 72 -8.09 -6.38 -24.12
CA LEU A 72 -7.90 -5.10 -23.43
C LEU A 72 -8.25 -5.20 -21.94
N PHE A 73 -9.40 -5.80 -21.62
CA PHE A 73 -9.84 -6.07 -20.25
C PHE A 73 -8.82 -6.88 -19.45
N LEU A 74 -8.29 -7.97 -20.03
CA LEU A 74 -7.27 -8.80 -19.36
C LEU A 74 -5.95 -8.04 -19.13
N LEU A 75 -5.54 -7.19 -20.06
CA LEU A 75 -4.35 -6.36 -19.92
C LEU A 75 -4.54 -5.23 -18.89
N GLU A 76 -5.71 -4.59 -18.87
CA GLU A 76 -6.08 -3.59 -17.85
C GLU A 76 -6.11 -4.20 -16.45
N GLY A 77 -6.78 -5.36 -16.28
CA GLY A 77 -6.80 -6.08 -15.00
C GLY A 77 -5.40 -6.54 -14.55
N HIS A 78 -4.53 -6.96 -15.47
CA HIS A 78 -3.15 -7.31 -15.14
C HIS A 78 -2.31 -6.08 -14.72
N LEU A 79 -2.50 -4.94 -15.39
CA LEU A 79 -1.89 -3.67 -14.99
C LEU A 79 -2.39 -3.22 -13.61
N ASN A 80 -3.71 -3.24 -13.38
CA ASN A 80 -4.33 -2.88 -12.10
C ASN A 80 -3.80 -3.77 -10.96
N SER A 81 -3.67 -5.09 -11.18
CA SER A 81 -3.05 -6.00 -10.22
C SER A 81 -1.59 -5.66 -9.89
N ALA A 82 -0.81 -5.15 -10.86
CA ALA A 82 0.55 -4.67 -10.62
C ALA A 82 0.59 -3.31 -9.91
N CYS A 83 -0.35 -2.41 -10.24
CA CYS A 83 -0.56 -1.12 -9.58
C CYS A 83 -0.90 -1.28 -8.09
N ASN A 84 -1.86 -2.14 -7.76
CA ASN A 84 -2.27 -2.40 -6.38
C ASN A 84 -1.13 -2.97 -5.53
N LEU A 85 -0.34 -3.90 -6.09
CA LEU A 85 0.87 -4.41 -5.42
C LEU A 85 1.92 -3.31 -5.16
N TYR A 86 2.13 -2.39 -6.10
CA TYR A 86 3.04 -1.25 -5.89
C TYR A 86 2.52 -0.31 -4.80
N THR A 87 1.25 0.09 -4.85
CA THR A 87 0.66 1.02 -3.88
C THR A 87 0.59 0.43 -2.47
N GLU A 88 0.31 -0.87 -2.34
CA GLU A 88 0.40 -1.58 -1.05
C GLU A 88 1.82 -1.52 -0.47
N GLN A 89 2.85 -1.84 -1.26
CA GLN A 89 4.25 -1.77 -0.83
C GLN A 89 4.64 -0.34 -0.43
N LYS A 90 4.26 0.66 -1.23
CA LYS A 90 4.51 2.08 -0.96
C LYS A 90 3.82 2.54 0.32
N ALA A 91 2.56 2.17 0.54
CA ALA A 91 1.85 2.48 1.77
C ALA A 91 2.53 1.86 3.01
N ILE A 92 3.03 0.63 2.91
CA ILE A 92 3.81 -0.01 3.99
C ILE A 92 5.12 0.74 4.24
N ARG A 93 5.85 1.16 3.20
CA ARG A 93 7.08 1.98 3.32
C ARG A 93 6.79 3.31 4.03
N VAL A 94 5.76 4.03 3.59
CA VAL A 94 5.36 5.33 4.17
C VAL A 94 4.94 5.18 5.63
N LYS A 95 4.13 4.15 5.96
CA LYS A 95 3.76 3.84 7.34
C LYS A 95 4.99 3.55 8.20
N LYS A 96 5.93 2.72 7.74
CA LYS A 96 7.17 2.43 8.47
C LYS A 96 8.09 3.65 8.62
N ALA A 97 8.10 4.57 7.66
CA ALA A 97 8.84 5.83 7.77
C ALA A 97 8.23 6.73 8.86
N TYR A 98 6.91 6.86 8.86
CA TYR A 98 6.16 7.58 9.90
C TYR A 98 6.35 6.95 11.29
N ASP A 99 6.24 5.63 11.42
CA ASP A 99 6.43 4.91 12.69
C ASP A 99 7.87 5.10 13.22
N ARG A 100 8.89 5.12 12.35
CA ARG A 100 10.28 5.44 12.73
C ARG A 100 10.41 6.87 13.26
N GLN A 101 9.86 7.86 12.54
CA GLN A 101 9.91 9.27 12.94
C GLN A 101 9.14 9.52 14.24
N LYS A 102 8.12 8.70 14.52
CA LYS A 102 7.44 8.71 15.82
C LYS A 102 8.30 8.10 16.93
N LEU A 103 9.07 7.05 16.65
CA LEU A 103 9.97 6.42 17.61
C LEU A 103 11.22 7.27 17.92
N SER A 104 11.79 7.98 16.95
CA SER A 104 12.90 8.92 17.21
C SER A 104 12.48 10.11 18.08
N ARG A 105 11.17 10.45 18.09
CA ARG A 105 10.58 11.44 19.01
C ARG A 105 10.28 10.88 20.42
N LEU A 106 10.61 9.60 20.68
CA LEU A 106 10.33 8.88 21.92
C LEU A 106 11.59 8.33 22.63
N GLU A 107 12.80 8.75 22.22
CA GLU A 107 14.04 8.51 22.99
C GLU A 107 14.42 9.75 23.83
N PRO A 108 13.97 9.87 25.10
CA PRO A 108 14.51 10.85 26.03
C PRO A 108 15.84 10.36 26.63
N GLU A 109 16.88 11.20 26.52
CA GLU A 109 17.96 11.48 27.50
C GLU A 109 18.79 10.36 28.16
N ARG A 110 18.53 9.07 27.93
CA ARG A 110 19.07 8.00 28.78
C ARG A 110 20.56 7.63 28.61
N LYS A 111 21.37 8.51 27.99
CA LYS A 111 22.78 8.25 27.63
C LYS A 111 23.80 9.34 28.06
N LYS A 112 23.43 10.32 28.90
CA LYS A 112 24.37 11.36 29.38
C LYS A 112 24.63 11.40 30.90
N ALA A 113 24.11 10.43 31.67
CA ALA A 113 24.30 10.35 33.13
C ALA A 113 25.30 9.26 33.59
N ALA A 114 26.16 8.75 32.70
CA ALA A 114 27.06 7.62 32.98
C ALA A 114 28.49 7.79 32.42
N VAL A 115 28.99 9.03 32.38
CA VAL A 115 30.41 9.35 32.12
C VAL A 115 30.85 10.53 32.98
N HIS A 116 30.76 10.36 34.30
CA HIS A 116 31.67 11.01 35.25
C HIS A 116 31.73 10.16 36.52
N ASP A 117 32.89 10.16 37.17
CA ASP A 117 33.26 9.43 38.40
C ASP A 117 33.86 8.03 38.21
N ALA A 118 35.05 8.02 37.58
CA ALA A 118 36.00 6.92 37.70
C ALA A 118 37.45 7.42 37.53
N GLU A 119 38.01 8.15 38.51
CA GLU A 119 39.45 8.16 38.77
C GLU A 119 39.83 8.79 40.14
N GLY A 120 40.55 8.02 40.97
CA GLY A 120 41.54 8.57 41.90
C GLY A 120 41.20 8.67 43.40
N GLY A 121 41.92 7.89 44.22
CA GLY A 121 42.11 8.14 45.66
C GLY A 121 41.25 7.27 46.57
N GLY A 122 41.86 6.24 47.18
CA GLY A 122 41.17 5.38 48.14
C GLY A 122 41.60 5.62 49.58
N GLU A 123 40.76 5.21 50.52
CA GLU A 123 41.16 4.78 51.87
C GLU A 123 40.15 3.72 52.35
N GLU A 124 40.65 2.57 52.77
CA GLU A 124 39.84 1.51 53.40
C GLU A 124 39.72 1.80 54.90
N VAL A 125 38.55 1.58 55.51
CA VAL A 125 38.41 1.02 56.89
C VAL A 125 36.93 0.65 57.17
N PRO A 126 36.64 -0.40 57.98
CA PRO A 126 35.44 -1.22 57.77
C PRO A 126 34.16 -0.86 58.56
N TRP A 127 33.05 -1.38 58.05
CA TRP A 127 31.74 -1.49 58.69
C TRP A 127 31.81 -2.11 60.09
N SER A 128 31.22 -1.44 61.10
CA SER A 128 31.07 -1.97 62.46
C SER A 128 29.66 -1.68 63.02
N GLN A 129 28.88 -2.76 63.15
CA GLN A 129 27.81 -3.09 64.11
C GLN A 129 26.92 -2.02 64.78
N ALA A 130 25.64 -2.39 64.92
CA ALA A 130 24.59 -1.63 65.60
C ALA A 130 24.32 -2.10 67.05
N GLU A 131 23.97 -1.16 67.93
CA GLU A 131 23.13 -1.22 69.15
C GLU A 131 22.85 0.26 69.56
N ASN A 132 21.74 0.73 70.14
CA ASN A 132 20.46 0.14 70.56
C ASN A 132 19.29 1.14 70.31
N PRO A 133 18.00 0.75 70.42
CA PRO A 133 16.86 1.56 69.96
C PRO A 133 16.09 2.25 71.14
N PRO A 134 14.82 2.68 71.01
CA PRO A 134 14.45 4.10 70.93
C PRO A 134 13.68 4.64 72.15
N THR A 135 13.66 5.97 72.34
CA THR A 135 12.72 6.62 73.29
C THR A 135 11.69 7.44 72.53
N ALA A 136 10.41 7.09 72.68
CA ALA A 136 9.30 7.77 72.01
C ALA A 136 8.75 8.95 72.85
N ALA A 137 8.54 10.09 72.19
CA ALA A 137 7.81 11.26 72.67
C ALA A 137 7.19 11.96 71.43
N PRO A 138 6.12 12.78 71.57
CA PRO A 138 4.82 12.34 71.08
C PRO A 138 4.40 12.94 69.73
N TYR A 139 3.36 12.35 69.12
CA TYR A 139 2.64 12.96 68.01
C TYR A 139 2.12 14.35 68.39
N GLY A 140 2.63 15.39 67.73
CA GLY A 140 2.18 16.77 67.85
C GLY A 140 2.38 17.49 66.52
N GLU A 141 1.26 17.95 65.95
CA GLU A 141 1.15 18.92 64.85
C GLU A 141 1.68 18.50 63.47
N LEU A 142 0.79 18.57 62.46
CA LEU A 142 1.23 18.62 61.06
C LEU A 142 1.95 19.96 60.85
N PRO A 143 3.18 20.01 60.32
CA PRO A 143 3.81 21.26 59.94
C PRO A 143 2.94 22.00 58.92
N ASP A 144 2.59 23.24 59.25
CA ASP A 144 1.85 24.15 58.38
C ASP A 144 2.65 24.41 57.10
N LEU A 145 2.12 23.97 55.95
CA LEU A 145 2.78 24.07 54.64
C LEU A 145 3.00 25.52 54.17
N PHE A 146 2.44 26.51 54.90
CA PHE A 146 2.60 27.93 54.62
C PHE A 146 3.49 28.68 55.62
N SER A 147 3.97 28.02 56.68
CA SER A 147 4.99 28.55 57.59
C SER A 147 6.41 28.21 57.11
N PHE A 148 6.78 28.76 55.96
CA PHE A 148 8.10 28.55 55.34
C PHE A 148 9.17 29.46 55.99
N ASP A 149 9.59 29.13 57.21
CA ASP A 149 10.73 29.77 57.92
C ASP A 149 12.05 29.04 57.61
N GLY A 150 12.33 28.87 56.31
CA GLY A 150 13.39 28.01 55.81
C GLY A 150 13.84 28.30 54.38
N TRP A 151 13.58 29.51 53.87
CA TRP A 151 14.36 30.00 52.72
C TRP A 151 15.70 30.41 53.30
N ASP A 152 16.73 29.58 53.08
CA ASP A 152 18.09 30.02 53.35
C ASP A 152 18.38 31.23 52.45
N GLU A 153 18.43 32.43 53.05
CA GLU A 153 18.78 33.67 52.36
C GLU A 153 20.18 33.60 51.72
N ASN A 154 21.00 32.62 52.12
CA ASN A 154 22.29 32.31 51.51
C ASN A 154 22.26 31.22 50.43
N MET A 155 21.09 30.80 49.91
CA MET A 155 21.03 30.10 48.62
C MET A 155 21.27 31.09 47.46
N VAL A 156 22.41 31.77 47.53
CA VAL A 156 23.00 32.56 46.44
C VAL A 156 23.44 31.56 45.39
N ILE A 157 22.56 31.28 44.43
CA ILE A 157 22.91 30.62 43.17
C ILE A 157 24.17 31.32 42.67
N SER A 158 25.28 30.58 42.54
CA SER A 158 26.53 31.15 42.09
C SER A 158 26.30 31.83 40.74
N TYR A 159 26.98 32.96 40.50
CA TYR A 159 26.92 33.64 39.20
C TYR A 159 27.27 32.67 38.04
N GLU A 160 28.13 31.69 38.32
CA GLU A 160 28.47 30.57 37.44
C GLU A 160 27.31 29.57 37.24
N GLU A 161 26.61 29.17 38.30
CA GLU A 161 25.45 28.27 38.21
C GLU A 161 24.29 28.94 37.47
N PHE A 162 24.04 30.23 37.71
CA PHE A 162 23.02 31.00 36.99
C PHE A 162 23.33 31.06 35.48
N GLN A 163 24.60 31.31 35.10
CA GLN A 163 25.02 31.25 33.71
C GLN A 163 24.91 29.84 33.12
N MET A 164 25.15 28.80 33.91
CA MET A 164 24.99 27.40 33.48
C MET A 164 23.52 27.08 33.19
N PHE A 165 22.60 27.46 34.06
CA PHE A 165 21.15 27.32 33.84
C PHE A 165 20.63 28.16 32.66
N GLU A 166 21.21 29.34 32.40
CA GLU A 166 20.87 30.15 31.23
C GLU A 166 21.36 29.49 29.93
N GLN A 167 22.58 28.94 29.91
CA GLN A 167 23.10 28.16 28.78
C GLN A 167 22.31 26.87 28.55
N GLU A 168 21.92 26.16 29.61
CA GLU A 168 21.12 24.94 29.52
C GLU A 168 19.70 25.23 29.00
N ASN A 169 19.02 26.27 29.51
CA ASN A 169 17.75 26.73 28.95
C ASN A 169 17.89 27.10 27.47
N LYS A 170 18.92 27.88 27.11
CA LYS A 170 19.15 28.28 25.72
C LYS A 170 19.35 27.07 24.81
N LYS A 171 20.11 26.09 25.26
CA LYS A 171 20.33 24.83 24.54
C LYS A 171 19.04 24.01 24.41
N LEU A 172 18.23 23.91 25.46
CA LEU A 172 16.90 23.29 25.41
C LEU A 172 15.99 24.00 24.39
N TYR A 173 16.00 25.32 24.33
CA TYR A 173 15.28 26.09 23.30
C TYR A 173 15.82 25.85 21.89
N GLU A 174 17.14 25.73 21.71
CA GLU A 174 17.76 25.41 20.42
C GLU A 174 17.42 23.98 19.98
N GLU A 175 17.48 22.99 20.87
CA GLU A 175 17.09 21.59 20.61
C GLU A 175 15.58 21.46 20.31
N LEU A 176 14.71 22.19 21.03
CA LEU A 176 13.26 22.21 20.80
C LEU A 176 12.89 22.89 19.48
N ASN A 177 13.56 23.99 19.11
CA ASN A 177 13.39 24.62 17.80
C ASN A 177 13.88 23.71 16.66
N ALA A 178 15.04 23.06 16.82
CA ALA A 178 15.55 22.11 15.83
C ALA A 178 14.57 20.93 15.63
N LEU A 179 14.02 20.39 16.72
CA LEU A 179 13.00 19.34 16.67
C LEU A 179 11.70 19.84 16.01
N SER A 180 11.29 21.09 16.27
CA SER A 180 10.13 21.73 15.63
C SER A 180 10.30 21.85 14.11
N ASP A 181 11.46 22.32 13.65
CA ASP A 181 11.78 22.45 12.23
C ASP A 181 11.92 21.08 11.53
N GLU A 182 12.47 20.08 12.21
CA GLU A 182 12.48 18.70 11.72
C GLU A 182 11.06 18.16 11.55
N VAL A 183 10.18 18.36 12.54
CA VAL A 183 8.76 17.95 12.46
C VAL A 183 8.05 18.65 11.29
N ARG A 184 8.28 19.95 11.09
CA ARG A 184 7.69 20.72 9.99
C ARG A 184 8.17 20.23 8.61
N ASN A 185 9.44 19.88 8.47
CA ASN A 185 10.02 19.28 7.27
C ASN A 185 9.44 17.87 7.00
N ILE A 186 9.26 17.07 8.06
CA ILE A 186 8.62 15.75 8.00
C ILE A 186 7.16 15.86 7.53
N GLU A 187 6.38 16.77 8.12
CA GLU A 187 4.99 17.01 7.72
C GLU A 187 4.86 17.39 6.24
N GLY A 188 5.75 18.27 5.74
CA GLY A 188 5.82 18.62 4.32
C GLY A 188 6.03 17.40 3.40
N ARG A 189 7.00 16.53 3.73
CA ARG A 189 7.28 15.31 2.97
C ARG A 189 6.12 14.32 2.99
N VAL A 190 5.45 14.15 4.13
CA VAL A 190 4.28 13.27 4.26
C VAL A 190 3.10 13.78 3.42
N ILE A 191 2.88 15.09 3.36
CA ILE A 191 1.82 15.71 2.55
C ILE A 191 2.06 15.50 1.05
N GLU A 192 3.28 15.73 0.55
CA GLU A 192 3.62 15.53 -0.87
C GLU A 192 3.41 14.07 -1.32
N ILE A 193 3.85 13.11 -0.50
CA ILE A 193 3.65 11.68 -0.74
C ILE A 193 2.15 11.31 -0.78
N SER A 194 1.37 11.86 0.16
CA SER A 194 -0.08 11.64 0.24
C SER A 194 -0.82 12.15 -1.00
N GLN A 195 -0.43 13.31 -1.54
CA GLN A 195 -1.01 13.86 -2.77
C GLN A 195 -0.78 12.94 -4.00
N LEU A 196 0.46 12.45 -4.18
CA LEU A 196 0.79 11.51 -5.25
C LEU A 196 0.03 10.18 -5.11
N GLN A 197 -0.11 9.67 -3.88
CA GLN A 197 -0.90 8.46 -3.61
C GLN A 197 -2.39 8.68 -3.91
N LYS A 198 -2.96 9.84 -3.56
CA LYS A 198 -4.36 10.16 -3.80
C LYS A 198 -4.71 10.09 -5.28
N VAL A 199 -3.96 10.81 -6.13
CA VAL A 199 -4.18 10.82 -7.59
C VAL A 199 -4.07 9.41 -8.18
N PHE A 200 -3.10 8.61 -7.72
CA PHE A 200 -2.97 7.23 -8.19
C PHE A 200 -4.16 6.35 -7.78
N THR A 201 -4.59 6.44 -6.51
CA THR A 201 -5.66 5.61 -5.95
C THR A 201 -7.01 5.96 -6.58
N GLU A 202 -7.31 7.25 -6.73
CA GLU A 202 -8.49 7.78 -7.42
C GLU A 202 -8.54 7.29 -8.88
N LYS A 203 -7.41 7.36 -9.59
CA LYS A 203 -7.31 6.87 -10.98
C LYS A 203 -7.18 5.34 -11.11
N VAL A 204 -7.12 4.59 -10.02
CA VAL A 204 -7.29 3.13 -10.00
C VAL A 204 -8.76 2.78 -9.77
N LEU A 205 -9.42 3.44 -8.81
CA LEU A 205 -10.84 3.23 -8.51
C LEU A 205 -11.74 3.56 -9.72
N GLU A 206 -11.48 4.67 -10.41
CA GLU A 206 -12.19 5.02 -11.66
C GLU A 206 -12.03 3.94 -12.77
N GLN A 207 -10.90 3.24 -12.81
CA GLN A 207 -10.67 2.18 -13.80
C GLN A 207 -11.33 0.85 -13.42
N ASP A 208 -11.53 0.59 -12.13
CA ASP A 208 -12.18 -0.62 -11.64
C ASP A 208 -13.65 -0.66 -12.07
N GLU A 209 -14.34 0.49 -12.02
CA GLU A 209 -15.72 0.66 -12.52
C GLU A 209 -15.81 0.51 -14.05
N GLU A 210 -14.85 1.08 -14.81
CA GLU A 210 -14.79 0.90 -16.27
C GLU A 210 -14.59 -0.59 -16.61
N MET A 211 -13.72 -1.27 -15.86
CA MET A 211 -13.41 -2.69 -16.00
C MET A 211 -14.64 -3.56 -15.72
N GLU A 212 -15.41 -3.32 -14.65
CA GLU A 212 -16.63 -4.07 -14.34
C GLU A 212 -17.71 -3.93 -15.45
N ARG A 213 -17.91 -2.72 -15.97
CA ARG A 213 -18.84 -2.50 -17.10
C ARG A 213 -18.42 -3.26 -18.35
N ILE A 214 -17.11 -3.34 -18.62
CA ILE A 214 -16.56 -4.11 -19.74
C ILE A 214 -16.74 -5.62 -19.49
N ALA A 215 -16.52 -6.11 -18.27
CA ALA A 215 -16.71 -7.51 -17.90
C ALA A 215 -18.15 -7.99 -18.17
N HIS A 216 -19.16 -7.21 -17.76
CA HIS A 216 -20.56 -7.50 -18.02
C HIS A 216 -20.86 -7.56 -19.53
N THR A 217 -20.34 -6.59 -20.29
CA THR A 217 -20.51 -6.54 -21.75
C THR A 217 -19.90 -7.76 -22.44
N LEU A 218 -18.68 -8.15 -22.05
CA LEU A 218 -18.00 -9.35 -22.56
C LEU A 218 -18.70 -10.65 -22.15
N GLY A 219 -19.29 -10.71 -20.96
CA GLY A 219 -20.11 -11.84 -20.52
C GLY A 219 -21.29 -12.07 -21.45
N GLY A 220 -22.10 -11.02 -21.69
CA GLY A 220 -23.22 -11.07 -22.62
C GLY A 220 -22.80 -11.35 -24.06
N ALA A 221 -21.70 -10.78 -24.54
CA ALA A 221 -21.16 -11.09 -25.86
C ALA A 221 -20.73 -12.57 -25.99
N THR A 222 -20.11 -13.13 -24.95
CA THR A 222 -19.70 -14.54 -24.91
C THR A 222 -20.90 -15.48 -24.89
N GLU A 223 -21.97 -15.13 -24.18
CA GLU A 223 -23.24 -15.86 -24.18
C GLU A 223 -23.90 -15.82 -25.57
N ASN A 224 -24.03 -14.64 -26.17
CA ASN A 224 -24.57 -14.48 -27.53
C ASN A 224 -23.78 -15.29 -28.59
N VAL A 225 -22.43 -15.31 -28.50
CA VAL A 225 -21.58 -16.10 -29.40
C VAL A 225 -21.75 -17.61 -29.17
N LYS A 226 -21.89 -18.04 -27.91
CA LYS A 226 -22.13 -19.45 -27.56
C LYS A 226 -23.49 -19.92 -28.09
N ASP A 227 -24.53 -19.12 -27.91
CA ASP A 227 -25.89 -19.47 -28.33
C ASP A 227 -26.01 -19.47 -29.87
N GLY A 228 -25.46 -18.47 -30.55
CA GLY A 228 -25.39 -18.45 -32.02
C GLY A 228 -24.59 -19.62 -32.62
N ASN A 229 -23.59 -20.14 -31.90
CA ASN A 229 -22.85 -21.34 -32.32
C ASN A 229 -23.68 -22.63 -32.14
N GLU A 230 -24.54 -22.70 -31.13
CA GLU A 230 -25.49 -23.80 -30.98
C GLU A 230 -26.61 -23.74 -32.03
N GLU A 231 -27.13 -22.55 -32.36
CA GLU A 231 -28.05 -22.36 -33.49
C GLU A 231 -27.42 -22.80 -34.82
N LEU A 232 -26.15 -22.43 -35.08
CA LEU A 232 -25.41 -22.87 -36.27
C LEU A 232 -25.28 -24.41 -36.31
N ARG A 233 -24.96 -25.03 -35.17
CA ARG A 233 -24.89 -26.49 -35.02
C ARG A 233 -26.25 -27.17 -35.27
N GLN A 234 -27.33 -26.58 -34.78
CA GLN A 234 -28.69 -27.06 -34.99
C GLN A 234 -29.14 -26.90 -36.44
N ALA A 235 -28.81 -25.78 -37.10
CA ALA A 235 -29.06 -25.55 -38.53
C ALA A 235 -28.33 -26.56 -39.42
N MET A 236 -27.05 -26.86 -39.13
CA MET A 236 -26.30 -27.92 -39.81
C MET A 236 -26.98 -29.30 -39.67
N LYS A 237 -27.47 -29.64 -38.46
CA LYS A 237 -28.19 -30.89 -38.21
C LYS A 237 -29.52 -30.96 -38.97
N ASN A 238 -30.28 -29.86 -39.02
CA ASN A 238 -31.61 -29.84 -39.63
C ASN A 238 -31.57 -29.98 -41.17
N ASN A 239 -30.50 -29.49 -41.81
CA ASN A 239 -30.30 -29.59 -43.26
C ASN A 239 -30.22 -31.05 -43.76
N ALA A 240 -29.73 -31.99 -42.93
CA ALA A 240 -29.78 -33.42 -43.22
C ALA A 240 -31.21 -33.98 -43.17
N GLY A 241 -32.02 -33.53 -42.20
CA GLY A 241 -33.42 -33.94 -42.06
C GLY A 241 -34.28 -33.57 -43.26
N PHE A 242 -34.17 -32.32 -43.75
CA PHE A 242 -34.92 -31.85 -44.92
C PHE A 242 -34.70 -32.73 -46.16
N ARG A 243 -33.46 -33.16 -46.43
CA ARG A 243 -33.13 -34.03 -47.57
C ARG A 243 -33.80 -35.40 -47.48
N ILE A 244 -33.88 -35.97 -46.27
CA ILE A 244 -34.55 -37.26 -46.03
C ILE A 244 -36.06 -37.14 -46.25
N TYR A 245 -36.69 -36.08 -45.73
CA TYR A 245 -38.12 -35.84 -45.95
C TYR A 245 -38.47 -35.61 -47.43
N LEU A 246 -37.61 -34.90 -48.17
CA LEU A 246 -37.81 -34.63 -49.60
C LEU A 246 -37.71 -35.92 -50.43
N LEU A 247 -36.74 -36.81 -50.13
CA LEU A 247 -36.65 -38.12 -50.78
C LEU A 247 -37.85 -39.02 -50.45
N PHE A 248 -38.30 -39.05 -49.19
CA PHE A 248 -39.50 -39.79 -48.79
C PHE A 248 -40.76 -39.28 -49.50
N PHE A 249 -40.93 -37.96 -49.59
CA PHE A 249 -42.04 -37.34 -50.31
C PHE A 249 -42.04 -37.70 -51.80
N LEU A 250 -40.89 -37.62 -52.48
CA LEU A 250 -40.78 -38.01 -53.89
C LEU A 250 -41.13 -39.49 -54.11
N LEU A 251 -40.68 -40.37 -53.22
CA LEU A 251 -40.97 -41.80 -53.28
C LEU A 251 -42.48 -42.09 -53.12
N VAL A 252 -43.14 -41.45 -52.15
CA VAL A 252 -44.59 -41.56 -51.96
C VAL A 252 -45.36 -40.99 -53.15
N LEU A 253 -44.91 -39.84 -53.70
CA LEU A 253 -45.52 -39.24 -54.88
C LEU A 253 -45.37 -40.14 -56.12
N SER A 254 -44.21 -40.78 -56.30
CA SER A 254 -43.95 -41.71 -57.40
C SER A 254 -44.86 -42.95 -57.33
N PHE A 255 -45.04 -43.54 -56.15
CA PHE A 255 -45.99 -44.62 -55.95
C PHE A 255 -47.45 -44.17 -56.11
N SER A 256 -47.79 -42.94 -55.69
CA SER A 256 -49.13 -42.39 -55.87
C SER A 256 -49.47 -42.22 -57.34
N LEU A 257 -48.54 -41.71 -58.16
CA LEU A 257 -48.70 -41.61 -59.61
C LEU A 257 -48.81 -42.99 -60.27
N LEU A 258 -47.96 -43.95 -59.90
CA LEU A 258 -48.01 -45.32 -60.42
C LEU A 258 -49.33 -46.03 -60.07
N PHE A 259 -49.88 -45.78 -58.88
CA PHE A 259 -51.19 -46.30 -58.49
C PHE A 259 -52.34 -45.63 -59.26
N LEU A 260 -52.24 -44.33 -59.55
CA LEU A 260 -53.23 -43.58 -60.32
C LEU A 260 -53.23 -44.01 -61.80
N ASP A 261 -52.05 -44.21 -62.38
CA ASP A 261 -51.83 -44.75 -63.73
C ASP A 261 -52.38 -46.19 -63.86
N TRP A 262 -52.14 -47.04 -62.86
CA TRP A 262 -52.70 -48.40 -62.81
C TRP A 262 -54.22 -48.43 -62.59
N TYR A 263 -54.78 -47.46 -61.87
CA TYR A 263 -56.22 -47.37 -61.56
C TYR A 263 -57.04 -46.74 -62.71
N ASN A 264 -56.39 -46.05 -63.65
CA ASN A 264 -57.03 -45.36 -64.77
C ASN A 264 -56.52 -45.88 -66.13
N PRO A 265 -56.85 -47.13 -66.51
CA PRO A 265 -56.47 -47.76 -67.78
C PRO A 265 -57.19 -47.18 -69.01
#